data_AF-A0A3M1XRJ5-F1
#
_entry.id   AF-A0A3M1XRJ5-F1
#
_cell.length_a   1.000
_cell.length_b   1.000
_cell.length_c   1.000
_cell.angle_alpha   90.00
_cell.angle_beta   90.00
_cell.angle_gamma   90.00
#
_symmetry.space_group_name_H-M   'P 1'
#
loop_
_entity.id
_entity.type
_entity.pdbx_description
1 polymer ?
#
loop_
_entity_poly.entity_id
_entity_poly.type
_entity_poly.pdbx_seq_one_letter_code
_entity_poly.pdbx_strand_id
1 'polypeptide(L)' 'MNQKTAKLLHRYASHSGQNVKELKKWWLSLNHMERARERQRMLEELGQETSEAAESEENAQ' A
#
# COMPACT_ATOMS: atom_id res chain seq x y z
N MET A 1 -8.80 -3.53 -7.54
CA MET A 1 -7.51 -3.19 -6.87
C MET A 1 -6.49 -2.85 -7.96
N ASN A 2 -5.67 -1.81 -7.78
CA ASN A 2 -4.65 -1.45 -8.76
C ASN A 2 -3.40 -2.35 -8.64
N GLN A 3 -2.53 -2.37 -9.65
CA GLN A 3 -1.30 -3.18 -9.62
C GLN A 3 -0.31 -2.76 -8.52
N LYS A 4 -0.24 -1.46 -8.17
CA LYS A 4 0.64 -0.95 -7.11
C LYS A 4 0.27 -1.54 -5.74
N THR A 5 -1.01 -1.52 -5.39
CA THR A 5 -1.57 -2.14 -4.19
C THR A 5 -1.36 -3.66 -4.20
N ALA A 6 -1.53 -4.33 -5.34
CA ALA A 6 -1.27 -5.77 -5.43
C ALA A 6 0.18 -6.13 -5.03
N LYS A 7 1.15 -5.32 -5.49
CA LYS A 7 2.57 -5.47 -5.14
C LYS A 7 2.82 -5.13 -3.67
N LEU A 8 2.19 -4.08 -3.14
CA LEU A 8 2.28 -3.73 -1.73
C LEU A 8 1.79 -4.87 -0.84
N LEU A 9 0.60 -5.43 -1.10
CA LEU A 9 0.06 -6.55 -0.34
C LEU A 9 0.93 -7.81 -0.44
N HIS A 10 1.55 -8.09 -1.60
CA HIS A 10 2.54 -9.19 -1.69
C HIS A 10 3.75 -8.94 -0.80
N ARG A 11 4.36 -7.74 -0.85
CA ARG A 11 5.51 -7.42 -0.01
C ARG A 11 5.16 -7.48 1.47
N TYR A 12 4.02 -6.91 1.85
CA TYR A 12 3.53 -6.92 3.22
C TYR A 12 3.23 -8.34 3.72
N ALA A 13 2.59 -9.17 2.90
CA ALA A 13 2.34 -10.58 3.23
C ALA A 13 3.64 -11.35 3.48
N SER A 14 4.66 -11.15 2.64
CA SER A 14 5.99 -11.75 2.84
C SER A 14 6.70 -11.25 4.09
N HIS A 15 6.55 -9.97 4.43
CA HIS A 15 7.18 -9.37 5.61
C HIS A 15 6.49 -9.81 6.93
N SER A 16 5.16 -9.81 6.96
CA SER A 16 4.35 -10.15 8.14
C SER A 16 4.08 -11.65 8.31
N GLY A 17 4.47 -12.47 7.33
CA GLY A 17 4.17 -13.91 7.31
C GLY A 17 2.70 -14.25 7.04
N GLN A 18 1.90 -13.29 6.58
CA GLN A 18 0.48 -13.49 6.29
C GLN A 18 0.23 -14.12 4.91
N ASN A 19 -0.91 -14.79 4.75
CA ASN A 19 -1.31 -15.30 3.45
C ASN A 19 -1.84 -14.17 2.56
N VAL A 20 -1.20 -13.94 1.42
CA VAL A 20 -1.61 -12.85 0.52
C VAL A 20 -3.02 -12.99 -0.06
N LYS A 21 -3.55 -14.22 -0.20
CA LYS A 21 -4.93 -14.40 -0.70
C LYS A 21 -5.93 -13.87 0.32
N GLU A 22 -5.71 -14.17 1.60
CA GLU A 22 -6.54 -13.66 2.71
C GLU A 22 -6.38 -12.15 2.87
N LEU A 23 -5.15 -11.64 2.76
CA LEU A 23 -4.88 -10.21 2.81
C LEU A 23 -5.58 -9.45 1.67
N LYS A 24 -5.61 -10.01 0.45
CA LYS A 24 -6.36 -9.43 -0.68
C LYS A 24 -7.87 -9.46 -0.45
N LYS A 25 -8.43 -10.51 0.14
CA LYS A 25 -9.86 -10.57 0.48
C LYS A 25 -10.22 -9.52 1.51
N TRP A 26 -9.45 -9.43 2.58
CA TRP A 26 -9.62 -8.41 3.61
C TRP A 26 -9.52 -7.01 3.01
N TRP A 27 -8.52 -6.74 2.16
CA TRP A 27 -8.39 -5.46 1.47
C TRP A 27 -9.65 -5.07 0.67
N LEU A 28 -10.29 -6.04 0.02
CA LEU A 28 -11.52 -5.81 -0.73
C LEU A 28 -12.73 -5.53 0.17
N SER A 29 -12.74 -6.03 1.42
CA SER A 29 -13.78 -5.70 2.40
C SER A 29 -13.68 -4.27 2.96
N LEU A 30 -12.52 -3.63 2.87
CA LEU A 30 -12.30 -2.26 3.33
C LEU A 30 -12.91 -1.21 2.39
N ASN A 31 -13.34 -0.09 2.96
CA ASN A 31 -13.75 1.11 2.23
C ASN A 31 -12.54 1.97 1.79
N HIS A 32 -12.79 3.06 1.07
CA HIS A 32 -11.72 3.90 0.52
C HIS A 32 -10.81 4.52 1.60
N MET A 33 -11.40 5.04 2.69
CA MET A 33 -10.64 5.68 3.77
C MET A 33 -9.78 4.66 4.53
N GLU A 34 -10.35 3.49 4.81
CA GLU A 34 -9.66 2.38 5.46
C GLU A 34 -8.48 1.90 4.61
N ARG A 35 -8.69 1.72 3.30
CA ARG A 35 -7.61 1.34 2.36
C ARG A 35 -6.49 2.39 2.32
N ALA A 36 -6.81 3.68 2.37
CA ALA A 36 -5.79 4.73 2.37
C ALA A 36 -4.95 4.69 3.65
N ARG A 37 -5.60 4.60 4.81
CA ARG A 37 -4.92 4.47 6.11
C ARG A 37 -4.02 3.24 6.15
N GLU A 38 -4.54 2.12 5.69
CA GLU A 38 -3.84 0.85 5.78
C GLU A 38 -2.72 0.72 4.75
N ARG A 39 -2.86 1.36 3.58
CA ARG A 39 -1.77 1.53 2.63
C ARG A 39 -0.59 2.24 3.29
N GLN A 40 -0.86 3.37 3.96
CA GLN A 40 0.18 4.18 4.59
C GLN A 40 0.88 3.38 5.71
N ARG A 41 0.09 2.73 6.58
CA ARG A 41 0.60 1.85 7.62
C ARG A 41 1.51 0.74 7.08
N MET A 42 1.09 0.06 6.01
CA MET A 42 1.92 -0.99 5.38
C MET A 42 3.21 -0.45 4.79
N LEU A 43 3.20 0.77 4.23
CA LEU A 43 4.40 1.41 3.70
C LEU A 43 5.38 1.77 4.83
N GLU A 44 4.87 2.34 5.93
CA GLU A 44 5.63 2.63 7.14
C GLU A 44 6.25 1.36 7.75
N GLU A 45 5.46 0.28 7.92
CA GLU A 45 5.95 -1.00 8.46
C GLU A 45 7.03 -1.64 7.56
N LEU A 46 6.91 -1.50 6.24
CA LEU A 46 7.92 -2.00 5.30
C LEU A 46 9.19 -1.14 5.24
N GLY A 47 9.26 -0.04 6.01
CA GLY A 47 10.35 0.94 5.91
C GLY A 47 10.43 1.60 4.54
N GLN A 48 9.34 1.52 3.76
CA GLN A 48 9.19 2.25 2.51
C GLN A 48 8.68 3.62 2.89
N GLU A 49 9.61 4.52 3.20
CA GLU A 49 9.31 5.94 3.34
C GLU A 49 8.39 6.33 2.18
N THR A 50 7.26 6.96 2.49
CA THR A 50 6.35 7.53 1.50
C THR A 50 7.08 8.65 0.77
N SER A 51 7.98 8.30 -0.14
CA SER A 51 8.50 9.18 -1.17
C SER A 51 7.42 9.36 -2.24
N GLU A 52 6.23 9.79 -1.82
CA GLU A 52 5.23 10.47 -2.64
C GLU A 52 5.34 12.00 -2.40
N ALA A 53 6.48 12.48 -1.87
CA ALA A 53 6.85 13.90 -1.85
C ALA A 53 7.68 14.34 -3.09
N ALA A 54 7.89 13.45 -4.08
CA ALA A 54 8.74 13.70 -5.24
C ALA A 54 7.99 13.74 -6.60
N GLU A 55 6.66 13.87 -6.61
CA GLU A 55 5.88 14.07 -7.86
C GLU A 55 5.02 15.36 -7.81
N SER A 56 5.56 16.46 -7.29
CA SER A 56 4.88 17.78 -7.35
C SER A 56 5.75 18.96 -7.81
N GLU A 57 6.96 18.72 -8.32
CA GLU A 57 7.84 19.80 -8.84
C GLU A 57 8.23 19.65 -10.33
N GLU A 58 7.36 19.09 -11.18
CA GLU A 58 7.61 19.11 -12.64
C GLU A 58 6.37 19.49 -13.45
N ASN A 59 5.66 20.55 -13.04
CA ASN A 59 4.83 21.31 -13.99
C ASN A 59 4.58 22.76 -13.54
N ALA A 60 5.66 23.49 -13.35
CA ALA A 60 5.62 24.95 -13.29
C ALA A 60 6.87 25.52 -13.99
N GLN A 61 6.90 25.41 -15.32
CA GLN A 61 7.68 26.28 -16.19
C GLN A 61 6.81 26.77 -17.34
#